data_AF-A0A7S3VGE5-F1
#
_entry.id   AF-A0A7S3VGE5-F1
#
_cell.length_a   1.000
_cell.length_b   1.000
_cell.length_c   1.000
_cell.angle_alpha   90.00
_cell.angle_beta   90.00
_cell.angle_gamma   90.00
#
_symmetry.space_group_name_H-M   'P 1'
#
loop_
_entity.id
_entity.type
_entity.pdbx_description
1 polymer ?
#
loop_
_entity_poly.entity_id
_entity_poly.type
_entity_poly.pdbx_seq_one_letter_code
_entity_poly.pdbx_strand_id
1 'polypeptide(L)'
;MSFTARTVVRRMAHRGIDWSSPHFRSNPELSSAVSAFRAWASSAEAMADKYSSAPAAIDFAAHKSVVRDMSIIEDLEAFYASAKPAPEVYEWSSDDKTDKERQIEEAKGRLAFTQEMIADTETELEFMKANRTTRDTSGTDIMESYPDIAEETEKELEERKWFKDAIA
;
A
#
# COMPACT_ATOMS: atom_id res chain seq x y z
N MET A 1 21.97 13.04 -20.14
CA MET A 1 21.27 11.87 -19.56
C MET A 1 21.37 12.03 -18.05
N SER A 2 20.37 12.01 -17.17
CA SER A 2 18.95 11.65 -17.18
C SER A 2 18.29 12.56 -16.12
N PHE A 3 17.35 13.42 -16.52
CA PHE A 3 16.64 14.35 -15.62
C PHE A 3 15.26 13.79 -15.19
N THR A 4 14.95 12.55 -15.59
CA THR A 4 13.60 11.97 -15.48
C THR A 4 13.26 11.40 -14.10
N ALA A 5 14.23 11.14 -13.22
CA ALA A 5 13.97 10.66 -11.86
C ALA A 5 13.62 11.78 -10.86
N ARG A 6 14.07 13.02 -11.13
CA ARG A 6 14.16 14.11 -10.14
C ARG A 6 12.83 14.73 -9.71
N THR A 7 11.74 14.47 -10.42
CA THR A 7 10.40 15.01 -10.10
C THR A 7 9.39 13.90 -9.79
N VAL A 8 9.82 12.63 -9.82
CA VAL A 8 8.93 11.47 -9.75
C VAL A 8 8.51 11.19 -8.30
N VAL A 9 9.36 11.36 -7.29
CA VAL A 9 8.99 11.08 -5.89
C VAL A 9 7.90 12.04 -5.40
N ARG A 10 8.11 13.36 -5.56
CA ARG A 10 7.08 14.36 -5.27
C ARG A 10 5.82 14.20 -6.12
N ARG A 11 5.93 13.87 -7.42
CA ARG A 11 4.74 13.66 -8.27
C ARG A 11 4.03 12.34 -8.01
N MET A 12 4.72 11.26 -7.67
CA MET A 12 4.11 9.95 -7.38
C MET A 12 3.47 9.92 -6.00
N ALA A 13 4.07 10.58 -5.02
CA ALA A 13 3.40 10.82 -3.75
C ALA A 13 2.17 11.73 -3.95
N HIS A 14 2.24 12.83 -4.70
CA HIS A 14 1.14 13.79 -4.74
C HIS A 14 0.10 13.63 -5.86
N ARG A 15 0.36 12.90 -6.95
CA ARG A 15 -0.57 12.77 -8.09
C ARG A 15 -1.27 11.40 -8.06
N GLY A 16 -2.28 11.28 -7.22
CA GLY A 16 -3.25 10.16 -7.30
C GLY A 16 -3.57 9.48 -5.98
N ILE A 17 -2.81 9.75 -4.91
CA ILE A 17 -3.05 9.19 -3.59
C ILE A 17 -3.47 10.31 -2.64
N ASP A 18 -4.71 10.26 -2.15
CA ASP A 18 -5.15 11.09 -1.04
C ASP A 18 -4.61 10.54 0.28
N TRP A 19 -3.40 10.98 0.60
CA TRP A 19 -2.70 10.72 1.85
C TRP A 19 -3.43 11.19 3.11
N SER A 20 -4.43 12.06 2.98
CA SER A 20 -5.23 12.54 4.11
C SER A 20 -6.47 11.69 4.37
N SER A 21 -6.71 10.68 3.54
CA SER A 21 -7.92 9.88 3.59
C SER A 21 -8.02 9.05 4.89
N PRO A 22 -9.24 8.81 5.41
CA PRO A 22 -9.45 8.07 6.65
C PRO A 22 -8.87 6.65 6.67
N HIS A 23 -8.75 5.99 5.51
CA HIS A 23 -8.21 4.63 5.43
C HIS A 23 -6.75 4.51 5.86
N PHE A 24 -5.97 5.60 5.80
CA PHE A 24 -4.61 5.64 6.33
C PHE A 24 -4.51 6.00 7.81
N ARG A 25 -5.62 6.45 8.44
CA ARG A 25 -5.67 6.85 9.84
C ARG A 25 -6.44 5.88 10.74
N SER A 26 -7.26 5.01 10.15
CA SER A 26 -8.13 4.08 10.88
C SER A 26 -7.34 3.00 11.63
N ASN A 27 -6.16 2.62 11.15
CA ASN A 27 -5.29 1.65 11.81
C ASN A 27 -3.97 2.33 12.28
N PRO A 28 -3.62 2.26 13.58
CA PRO A 28 -2.39 2.84 14.11
C PRO A 28 -1.10 2.36 13.43
N GLU A 29 -1.03 1.09 13.02
CA GLU A 29 0.13 0.51 12.35
C GLU A 29 0.29 1.04 10.92
N LEU A 30 -0.82 1.18 10.20
CA LEU A 30 -0.84 1.81 8.87
C LEU A 30 -0.49 3.29 8.96
N SER A 31 -1.04 4.00 9.95
CA SER A 31 -0.75 5.41 10.16
C SER A 31 0.73 5.66 10.46
N SER A 32 1.35 4.81 11.27
CA SER A 32 2.79 4.90 11.56
C SER A 32 3.64 4.57 10.35
N ALA A 33 3.30 3.51 9.59
CA ALA A 33 4.00 3.13 8.36
C ALA A 33 3.94 4.23 7.29
N VAL A 34 2.76 4.84 7.09
CA VAL A 34 2.57 5.95 6.15
C VAL A 34 3.36 7.18 6.57
N SER A 35 3.40 7.47 7.87
CA SER A 35 4.19 8.60 8.41
C SER A 35 5.69 8.37 8.21
N ALA A 36 6.18 7.15 8.46
CA ALA A 36 7.57 6.76 8.22
C ALA A 36 7.93 6.85 6.73
N PHE A 37 7.05 6.39 5.84
CA PHE A 37 7.23 6.51 4.39
C PHE A 37 7.35 7.96 3.93
N ARG A 38 6.50 8.86 4.45
CA ARG A 38 6.59 10.30 4.14
C ARG A 38 7.89 10.93 4.64
N ALA A 39 8.32 10.57 5.85
CA ALA A 39 9.58 11.05 6.40
C ALA A 39 10.77 10.59 5.54
N TRP A 40 10.76 9.32 5.10
CA TRP A 40 11.76 8.78 4.18
C TRP A 40 11.73 9.45 2.81
N ALA A 41 10.56 9.68 2.22
CA ALA A 41 10.44 10.36 0.94
C ALA A 41 10.98 11.80 1.02
N SER A 42 10.67 12.51 2.10
CA SER A 42 11.21 13.85 2.35
C SER A 42 12.72 13.85 2.55
N SER A 43 13.30 12.84 3.21
CA SER A 43 14.75 12.75 3.39
C SER A 43 15.47 12.41 2.09
N ALA A 44 14.88 11.54 1.25
CA ALA A 44 15.39 11.22 -0.08
C ALA A 44 15.41 12.45 -0.98
N GLU A 45 14.36 13.28 -0.95
CA GLU A 45 14.32 14.55 -1.67
C GLU A 45 15.39 15.54 -1.17
N ALA A 46 15.53 15.71 0.15
CA ALA A 46 16.55 16.57 0.72
C ALA A 46 17.98 16.14 0.32
N MET A 47 18.24 14.83 0.27
CA MET A 47 19.51 14.30 -0.22
C MET A 47 19.68 14.54 -1.73
N ALA A 48 18.63 14.34 -2.52
CA ALA A 48 18.68 14.59 -3.96
C ALA A 48 18.96 16.07 -4.27
N ASP A 49 18.37 17.00 -3.53
CA ASP A 49 18.62 18.44 -3.67
C ASP A 49 20.06 18.78 -3.25
N LYS A 50 20.53 18.23 -2.12
CA LYS A 50 21.91 18.46 -1.63
C LYS A 50 22.98 17.99 -2.61
N TYR A 51 22.77 16.85 -3.25
CA TYR A 51 23.71 16.26 -4.20
C TYR A 51 23.35 16.57 -5.66
N SER A 52 22.46 17.55 -5.90
CA SER A 52 22.03 17.94 -7.25
C SER A 52 23.12 18.67 -8.03
N SER A 53 23.99 19.40 -7.32
CA SER A 53 25.15 20.11 -7.86
C SER A 53 26.44 19.33 -7.60
N ALA A 54 27.42 19.50 -8.50
CA ALA A 54 28.77 19.00 -8.26
C ALA A 54 29.34 19.61 -6.95
N PRO A 55 30.16 18.87 -6.19
CA PRO A 55 30.91 19.42 -5.07
C PRO A 55 31.75 20.64 -5.49
N ALA A 56 31.96 21.58 -4.56
CA ALA A 56 32.86 22.71 -4.81
C ALA A 56 34.26 22.22 -5.20
N ALA A 57 34.86 22.87 -6.20
CA ALA A 57 36.23 22.57 -6.62
C ALA A 57 37.22 22.87 -5.49
N ILE A 58 38.24 22.03 -5.34
CA ILE A 58 39.31 22.25 -4.37
C ILE A 58 40.24 23.36 -4.88
N ASP A 59 40.49 24.37 -4.05
CA ASP A 59 41.44 25.45 -4.37
C ASP A 59 42.88 25.05 -4.03
N PHE A 60 43.52 24.32 -4.95
CA PHE A 60 44.92 23.92 -4.82
C PHE A 60 45.89 25.12 -4.81
N ALA A 61 45.51 26.27 -5.35
CA ALA A 61 46.38 27.45 -5.39
C ALA A 61 46.52 28.10 -4.02
N ALA A 62 45.43 28.18 -3.23
CA ALA A 62 45.50 28.63 -1.85
C ALA A 62 46.38 27.71 -0.99
N HIS A 63 46.28 26.39 -1.17
CA HIS A 63 47.04 25.40 -0.39
C HIS A 63 48.54 25.38 -0.73
N LYS A 64 48.92 25.66 -1.99
CA LYS A 64 50.32 25.82 -2.41
C LYS A 64 51.07 26.92 -1.66
N SER A 65 50.36 27.92 -1.13
CA SER A 65 50.99 29.02 -0.38
C SER A 65 51.23 28.71 1.10
N VAL A 66 50.57 27.68 1.65
CA VAL A 66 50.57 27.36 3.09
C VAL A 66 51.42 26.14 3.41
N VAL A 67 51.47 25.16 2.50
CA VAL A 67 52.18 23.89 2.71
C VAL A 67 53.62 24.00 2.21
N ARG A 68 54.57 23.50 3.00
CA ARG A 68 56.00 23.50 2.64
C ARG A 68 56.35 22.55 1.50
N ASP A 69 55.72 21.38 1.48
CA ASP A 69 55.97 20.35 0.46
C ASP A 69 55.03 20.50 -0.74
N MET A 70 55.54 21.15 -1.77
CA MET A 70 54.81 21.43 -3.01
C MET A 70 54.52 20.16 -3.83
N SER A 71 55.40 19.16 -3.77
CA SER A 71 55.24 17.89 -4.50
C SER A 71 53.99 17.13 -4.08
N ILE A 72 53.63 17.19 -2.79
CA ILE A 72 52.42 16.54 -2.27
C ILE A 72 51.17 17.18 -2.87
N ILE A 73 51.17 18.49 -3.07
CA ILE A 73 50.02 19.18 -3.65
C ILE A 73 49.90 18.88 -5.14
N GLU A 74 51.02 18.81 -5.86
CA GLU A 74 51.04 18.44 -7.28
C GLU A 74 50.55 17.02 -7.50
N ASP A 75 50.96 16.06 -6.67
CA ASP A 75 50.49 14.67 -6.72
C ASP A 75 48.99 14.55 -6.41
N LEU A 76 48.49 15.32 -5.44
CA LEU A 76 47.07 15.37 -5.09
C LEU A 76 46.21 16.04 -6.17
N GLU A 77 46.71 17.10 -6.81
CA GLU A 77 46.06 17.77 -7.94
C GLU A 77 45.97 16.81 -9.15
N ALA A 78 47.04 16.09 -9.44
CA ALA A 78 47.07 15.06 -10.49
C ALA A 78 46.10 13.91 -10.17
N PHE A 79 46.07 13.44 -8.92
CA PHE A 79 45.12 12.41 -8.48
C PHE A 79 43.67 12.88 -8.63
N TYR A 80 43.35 14.09 -8.15
CA TYR A 80 42.01 14.68 -8.25
C TYR A 80 41.54 14.85 -9.71
N ALA A 81 42.43 15.29 -10.61
CA ALA A 81 42.11 15.42 -12.03
C ALA A 81 41.85 14.05 -12.71
N SER A 82 42.54 13.00 -12.25
CA SER A 82 42.39 11.63 -12.76
C SER A 82 41.17 10.89 -12.20
N ALA A 83 40.74 11.24 -10.98
CA ALA A 83 39.66 10.56 -10.27
C ALA A 83 38.29 11.07 -10.72
N LYS A 84 37.68 10.38 -11.68
CA LYS A 84 36.27 10.56 -12.08
C LYS A 84 35.50 9.28 -11.74
N PRO A 85 35.04 9.11 -10.49
CA PRO A 85 34.26 7.93 -10.12
C PRO A 85 33.00 7.87 -10.99
N ALA A 86 32.65 6.66 -11.42
CA ALA A 86 31.39 6.44 -12.11
C ALA A 86 30.23 6.80 -11.17
N PRO A 87 29.11 7.36 -11.69
CA PRO A 87 27.94 7.59 -10.87
C PRO A 87 27.45 6.26 -10.29
N GLU A 88 27.16 6.24 -9.00
CA GLU A 88 26.50 5.10 -8.37
C GLU A 88 25.08 5.00 -8.94
N VAL A 89 24.84 4.00 -9.79
CA VAL A 89 23.52 3.69 -10.32
C VAL A 89 23.00 2.52 -9.52
N TYR A 90 21.95 2.75 -8.73
CA TYR A 90 21.20 1.65 -8.14
C TYR A 90 20.33 1.03 -9.24
N GLU A 91 20.59 -0.23 -9.55
CA GLU A 91 19.73 -1.04 -10.41
C GLU A 91 18.73 -1.79 -9.55
N TRP A 92 17.44 -1.66 -9.89
CA TRP A 92 16.41 -2.43 -9.23
C TRP A 92 16.55 -3.90 -9.63
N SER A 93 16.76 -4.78 -8.64
CA SER A 93 16.91 -6.21 -8.89
C SER A 93 15.67 -6.78 -9.59
N SER A 94 15.89 -7.71 -10.53
CA SER A 94 14.79 -8.39 -11.25
C SER A 94 13.85 -9.12 -10.30
N ASP A 95 14.41 -9.68 -9.23
CA ASP A 95 13.69 -10.49 -8.26
C ASP A 95 12.77 -9.62 -7.40
N ASP A 96 13.27 -8.47 -6.92
CA ASP A 96 12.45 -7.51 -6.16
C ASP A 96 11.32 -6.95 -7.03
N LYS A 97 11.60 -6.70 -8.31
CA LYS A 97 10.58 -6.21 -9.24
C LYS A 97 9.48 -7.24 -9.44
N THR A 98 9.84 -8.49 -9.66
CA THR A 98 8.89 -9.60 -9.84
C THR A 98 8.06 -9.83 -8.57
N ASP A 99 8.68 -9.77 -7.40
CA ASP A 99 7.97 -9.90 -6.11
C ASP A 99 6.94 -8.78 -5.91
N LYS A 100 7.31 -7.54 -6.23
CA LYS A 100 6.42 -6.38 -6.10
C LYS A 100 5.28 -6.41 -7.12
N GLU A 101 5.54 -6.84 -8.35
CA GLU A 101 4.51 -7.07 -9.36
C GLU A 101 3.51 -8.14 -8.93
N ARG A 102 3.99 -9.27 -8.36
CA ARG A 102 3.12 -10.30 -7.78
C ARG A 102 2.24 -9.74 -6.66
N GLN A 103 2.81 -8.97 -5.73
CA GLN A 103 2.05 -8.35 -4.63
C GLN A 103 0.96 -7.41 -5.13
N ILE A 104 1.20 -6.68 -6.22
CA ILE A 104 0.21 -5.81 -6.86
C ILE A 104 -0.95 -6.64 -7.44
N GLU A 105 -0.64 -7.74 -8.14
CA GLU A 105 -1.68 -8.61 -8.70
C GLU A 105 -2.50 -9.31 -7.63
N GLU A 106 -1.87 -9.79 -6.55
CA GLU A 106 -2.58 -10.33 -5.39
C GLU A 106 -3.51 -9.28 -4.74
N ALA A 107 -3.05 -8.04 -4.62
CA ALA A 107 -3.85 -6.95 -4.06
C ALA A 107 -5.07 -6.61 -4.95
N LYS A 108 -4.91 -6.63 -6.28
CA LYS A 108 -6.03 -6.47 -7.23
C LYS A 108 -7.05 -7.60 -7.10
N GLY A 109 -6.59 -8.84 -7.00
CA GLY A 109 -7.45 -10.00 -6.80
C GLY A 109 -8.27 -9.91 -5.52
N ARG A 110 -7.64 -9.53 -4.39
CA ARG A 110 -8.33 -9.31 -3.11
C ARG A 110 -9.36 -8.19 -3.18
N LEU A 111 -9.02 -7.10 -3.89
CA LEU A 111 -9.94 -5.98 -4.08
C LEU A 111 -11.18 -6.40 -4.87
N ALA A 112 -11.01 -7.13 -5.98
CA ALA A 112 -12.13 -7.62 -6.77
C ALA A 112 -13.04 -8.56 -5.96
N PHE A 113 -12.44 -9.51 -5.24
CA PHE A 113 -13.18 -10.42 -4.36
C PHE A 113 -13.96 -9.69 -3.27
N THR A 114 -13.35 -8.67 -2.64
CA THR A 114 -14.01 -7.90 -1.59
C THR A 114 -15.16 -7.06 -2.16
N GLN A 115 -15.04 -6.54 -3.38
CA GLN A 115 -16.11 -5.80 -4.05
C GLN A 115 -17.32 -6.70 -4.37
N GLU A 116 -17.06 -7.93 -4.83
CA GLU A 116 -18.11 -8.93 -5.05
C GLU A 116 -18.83 -9.28 -3.74
N MET A 117 -18.08 -9.57 -2.67
CA MET A 117 -18.65 -9.82 -1.35
C MET A 117 -19.50 -8.65 -0.82
N ILE A 118 -19.08 -7.40 -1.05
CA ILE A 118 -19.86 -6.23 -0.64
C ILE A 118 -21.20 -6.21 -1.37
N ALA A 119 -21.20 -6.43 -2.69
CA ALA A 119 -22.42 -6.46 -3.49
C ALA A 119 -23.37 -7.58 -3.03
N ASP A 120 -22.85 -8.79 -2.83
CA ASP A 120 -23.63 -9.92 -2.33
C ASP A 120 -24.24 -9.62 -0.95
N THR A 121 -23.44 -9.09 -0.03
CA THR A 121 -23.90 -8.70 1.31
C THR A 121 -24.96 -7.60 1.25
N GLU A 122 -24.83 -6.63 0.34
CA GLU A 122 -25.83 -5.59 0.14
C GLU A 122 -27.17 -6.18 -0.35
N THR A 123 -27.13 -7.11 -1.30
CA THR A 123 -28.34 -7.81 -1.76
C THR A 123 -28.99 -8.66 -0.68
N GLU A 124 -28.19 -9.34 0.15
CA GLU A 124 -28.69 -10.10 1.30
C GLU A 124 -29.33 -9.17 2.33
N LEU A 125 -28.69 -8.03 2.63
CA LEU A 125 -29.25 -7.02 3.54
C LEU A 125 -30.56 -6.44 3.01
N GLU A 126 -30.71 -6.24 1.71
CA GLU A 126 -31.96 -5.81 1.10
C GLU A 126 -33.05 -6.87 1.22
N PHE A 127 -32.72 -8.14 0.94
CA PHE A 127 -33.61 -9.27 1.15
C PHE A 127 -34.07 -9.35 2.62
N MET A 128 -33.14 -9.27 3.58
CA MET A 128 -33.47 -9.30 5.01
C MET A 128 -34.34 -8.12 5.45
N LYS A 129 -34.13 -6.93 4.88
CA LYS A 129 -34.96 -5.75 5.17
C LYS A 129 -36.37 -5.91 4.61
N ALA A 130 -36.50 -6.44 3.40
CA ALA A 130 -37.79 -6.66 2.74
C ALA A 130 -38.59 -7.77 3.43
N ASN A 131 -37.93 -8.86 3.82
CA ASN A 131 -38.54 -10.03 4.47
C ASN A 131 -38.46 -9.98 5.99
N ARG A 132 -38.25 -8.78 6.56
CA ARG A 132 -38.23 -8.62 8.01
C ARG A 132 -39.58 -9.03 8.56
N THR A 133 -39.59 -10.05 9.41
CA THR A 133 -40.82 -10.45 10.10
C THR A 133 -41.29 -9.31 11.01
N THR A 134 -42.52 -8.89 10.80
CA THR A 134 -43.21 -7.89 11.61
C THR A 134 -44.38 -8.55 12.32
N ARG A 135 -45.10 -7.80 13.16
CA ARG A 135 -46.26 -8.33 13.88
C ARG A 135 -47.38 -8.82 12.93
N ASP A 136 -47.38 -8.32 11.69
CA ASP A 136 -48.39 -8.65 10.69
C ASP A 136 -47.94 -9.79 9.76
N THR A 137 -46.71 -10.30 9.90
CA THR A 137 -46.21 -11.44 9.15
C THR A 137 -46.89 -12.73 9.62
N SER A 138 -47.55 -13.43 8.69
CA SER A 138 -48.24 -14.68 8.97
C SER A 138 -47.32 -15.90 8.88
N GLY A 139 -47.73 -17.02 9.46
CA GLY A 139 -46.96 -18.27 9.39
C GLY A 139 -46.79 -18.79 7.96
N THR A 140 -47.75 -18.53 7.07
CA THR A 140 -47.65 -18.87 5.64
C THR A 140 -46.62 -18.02 4.93
N ASP A 141 -46.52 -16.72 5.26
CA ASP A 141 -45.50 -15.84 4.68
C ASP A 141 -44.08 -16.30 5.04
N ILE A 142 -43.91 -16.85 6.25
CA ILE A 142 -42.64 -17.42 6.71
C ILE A 142 -42.32 -18.71 5.96
N MET A 143 -43.29 -19.59 5.75
CA MET A 143 -43.11 -20.82 4.97
C MET A 143 -42.78 -20.55 3.50
N GLU A 144 -43.35 -19.51 2.91
CA GLU A 144 -43.04 -19.08 1.53
C GLU A 144 -41.65 -18.43 1.43
N SER A 145 -41.23 -17.69 2.46
CA SER A 145 -39.93 -17.01 2.49
C SER A 145 -38.76 -17.97 2.81
N TYR A 146 -39.03 -19.04 3.55
CA TYR A 146 -38.05 -20.03 4.02
C TYR A 146 -38.55 -21.46 3.76
N PRO A 147 -38.46 -21.94 2.49
CA PRO A 147 -38.99 -23.24 2.10
C PRO A 147 -38.25 -24.41 2.76
N ASP A 148 -36.98 -24.24 3.11
CA ASP A 148 -36.18 -25.20 3.87
C ASP A 148 -36.74 -25.45 5.27
N ILE A 149 -37.13 -24.38 5.97
CA ILE A 149 -37.79 -24.47 7.28
C ILE A 149 -39.16 -25.14 7.14
N ALA A 150 -39.90 -24.84 6.06
CA ALA A 150 -41.20 -25.47 5.80
C ALA A 150 -41.06 -26.99 5.55
N GLU A 151 -40.10 -27.41 4.74
CA GLU A 151 -39.81 -28.83 4.49
C GLU A 151 -39.34 -29.56 5.75
N GLU A 152 -38.49 -28.93 6.57
CA GLU A 152 -38.07 -29.50 7.86
C GLU A 152 -39.27 -29.65 8.81
N THR A 153 -40.11 -28.63 8.93
CA THR A 153 -41.30 -28.66 9.80
C THR A 153 -42.28 -29.76 9.39
N GLU A 154 -42.52 -29.95 8.09
CA GLU A 154 -43.41 -31.00 7.59
C GLU A 154 -42.84 -32.40 7.88
N LYS A 155 -41.54 -32.58 7.65
CA LYS A 155 -40.85 -33.84 7.96
C LYS A 155 -40.92 -34.18 9.45
N GLU A 156 -40.76 -33.18 10.32
CA GLU A 156 -40.88 -33.37 11.76
C GLU A 156 -42.30 -33.73 12.20
N LEU A 157 -43.30 -33.17 11.51
CA LEU A 157 -44.71 -33.49 11.71
C LEU A 157 -44.99 -34.96 11.34
N GLU A 158 -44.51 -35.41 10.18
CA GLU A 158 -44.63 -36.80 9.70
C GLU A 158 -43.92 -37.79 10.64
N GLU A 159 -42.70 -37.46 11.05
CA GLU A 159 -41.86 -38.31 11.91
C GLU A 159 -42.23 -38.20 13.41
N ARG A 160 -43.23 -37.38 13.75
CA ARG A 160 -43.71 -37.12 15.12
C ARG A 160 -42.60 -36.66 16.07
N LYS A 161 -41.73 -35.77 15.60
CA LYS A 161 -40.59 -35.22 16.34
C LYS A 161 -40.90 -33.88 17.03
N TRP A 162 -42.06 -33.79 17.68
CA TRP A 162 -42.65 -32.57 18.27
C TRP A 162 -41.76 -31.76 19.22
N PHE A 163 -40.72 -32.36 19.82
CA PHE A 163 -39.87 -31.72 20.82
C PHE A 163 -38.40 -31.66 20.43
N LYS A 164 -38.06 -31.93 19.16
CA LYS A 164 -36.66 -31.96 18.69
C LYS A 164 -35.92 -30.65 19.03
N ASP A 165 -36.57 -29.50 18.85
CA ASP A 165 -35.98 -28.18 19.09
C ASP A 165 -36.41 -27.53 20.41
N ALA A 166 -37.27 -28.20 21.18
CA ALA A 166 -37.80 -27.69 22.45
C ALA A 166 -36.99 -28.14 23.68
N ILE A 167 -36.17 -29.17 23.55
CA ILE A 167 -35.35 -29.72 24.63
C ILE A 167 -33.88 -29.57 24.23
N ALA A 168 -33.18 -28.65 24.90
CA ALA A 168 -31.73 -28.50 24.82
C ALA A 168 -31.00 -29.61 25.58
#